data_AF-A0A819MIG0-F1
#
_entry.id   AF-A0A819MIG0-F1
#
_cell.length_a   1.000
_cell.length_b   1.000
_cell.length_c   1.000
_cell.angle_alpha   90.00
_cell.angle_beta   90.00
_cell.angle_gamma   90.00
#
_symmetry.space_group_name_H-M   'P 1'
#
loop_
_entity.id
_entity.type
_entity.pdbx_description
1 polymer ?
#
loop_
_entity_poly.entity_id
_entity_poly.type
_entity_poly.pdbx_seq_one_letter_code
_entity_poly.pdbx_strand_id
1 'polypeptide(L)'
;EPLRQFSGTNEAKERILGGEACLWGEFVDGTNLLSRFWPKAAAVAERLWSSANVNNSEEAQFRLDVHRCRLLRRGIPAQPILNGYCGNYELGMLKSMINHPSFNYDHPTWTETRIPSSGKSFASVSSSSLRMFSYKLYHIVYLILSLFFVYMCHKCLN
;
A
#
# COMPACT_ATOMS: atom_id res chain seq x y z
N GLU A 1 13.30 18.05 -2.83
CA GLU A 1 12.77 17.10 -3.84
C GLU A 1 13.72 16.98 -5.03
N PRO A 2 14.71 16.07 -4.96
CA PRO A 2 15.84 16.04 -5.90
C PRO A 2 15.47 15.68 -7.35
N LEU A 3 14.39 14.94 -7.59
CA LEU A 3 13.99 14.54 -8.95
C LEU A 3 13.33 15.66 -9.77
N ARG A 4 12.79 16.70 -9.12
CA ARG A 4 12.17 17.82 -9.85
C ARG A 4 13.15 18.83 -10.41
N GLN A 5 14.27 19.00 -9.72
CA GLN A 5 15.32 19.95 -10.10
C GLN A 5 16.48 19.22 -10.77
N PHE A 6 16.21 18.08 -11.43
CA PHE A 6 17.21 17.44 -12.25
C PHE A 6 17.52 18.34 -13.47
N SER A 7 18.61 19.09 -13.34
CA SER A 7 19.15 19.98 -14.36
C SER A 7 19.93 19.21 -15.44
N GLY A 8 19.30 18.19 -16.03
CA GLY A 8 19.85 17.43 -17.15
C GLY A 8 19.20 17.76 -18.49
N THR A 9 19.81 17.32 -19.58
CA THR A 9 19.24 17.42 -20.93
C THR A 9 17.94 16.60 -21.03
N ASN A 10 17.12 16.86 -22.05
CA ASN A 10 15.85 16.15 -22.23
C ASN A 10 16.07 14.64 -22.41
N GLU A 11 17.13 14.26 -23.13
CA GLU A 11 17.51 12.86 -23.35
C GLU A 11 17.95 12.19 -22.04
N ALA A 12 18.53 12.95 -21.10
CA ALA A 12 18.86 12.43 -19.77
C ALA A 12 17.60 12.20 -18.91
N LYS A 13 16.58 13.05 -19.05
CA LYS A 13 15.29 12.89 -18.35
C LYS A 13 14.52 11.68 -18.86
N GLU A 14 14.55 11.41 -20.16
CA GLU A 14 13.89 10.24 -20.76
C GLU A 14 14.49 8.90 -20.30
N ARG A 15 15.75 8.89 -19.85
CA ARG A 15 16.38 7.68 -19.27
C ARG A 15 15.94 7.40 -17.83
N ILE A 16 15.21 8.31 -17.20
CA ILE A 16 14.70 8.12 -15.83
C ILE A 16 13.43 7.28 -15.91
N LEU A 17 13.54 6.01 -15.52
CA LEU A 17 12.42 5.07 -15.51
C LEU A 17 11.52 5.25 -14.27
N GLY A 18 12.05 5.80 -13.19
CA GLY A 18 11.34 5.98 -11.92
C GLY A 18 12.28 5.98 -10.72
N GLY A 19 11.81 5.40 -9.62
CA GLY A 19 12.57 5.26 -8.38
C GLY A 19 11.99 4.15 -7.51
N GLU A 20 12.63 3.88 -6.40
CA GLU A 20 12.24 2.82 -5.46
C GLU A 20 12.31 3.31 -4.01
N ALA A 21 11.49 2.70 -3.16
CA ALA A 21 11.56 2.90 -1.71
C ALA A 21 12.38 1.75 -1.11
N CYS A 22 13.58 2.04 -0.62
CA CYS A 22 14.43 1.06 0.02
C CYS A 22 14.27 1.10 1.54
N LEU A 23 14.17 -0.07 2.15
CA LEU A 23 14.22 -0.24 3.59
C LEU A 23 15.41 -1.13 3.92
N TRP A 24 16.43 -0.54 4.55
CA TRP A 24 17.65 -1.24 4.89
C TRP A 24 17.45 -2.14 6.12
N GLY A 25 18.04 -3.34 6.06
CA GLY A 25 17.74 -4.45 6.96
C GLY A 25 18.52 -4.48 8.27
N GLU A 26 19.41 -3.52 8.54
CA GLU A 26 20.31 -3.54 9.70
C GLU A 26 19.55 -3.54 11.03
N PHE A 27 18.38 -2.90 11.05
CA PHE A 27 17.52 -2.77 12.24
C PHE A 27 16.05 -3.11 11.94
N VAL A 28 15.80 -3.89 10.88
CA VAL A 28 14.45 -4.24 10.43
C VAL A 28 14.30 -5.75 10.36
N ASP A 29 13.27 -6.26 11.01
CA ASP A 29 12.93 -7.69 11.03
C ASP A 29 11.42 -7.89 10.89
N GLY A 30 10.96 -9.15 10.98
CA GLY A 30 9.54 -9.49 10.85
C GLY A 30 8.62 -8.83 11.88
N THR A 31 9.16 -8.30 12.98
CA THR A 31 8.37 -7.64 14.04
C THR A 31 8.03 -6.20 13.70
N ASN A 32 8.87 -5.53 12.90
CA ASN A 32 8.78 -4.08 12.67
C ASN A 32 8.75 -3.67 11.19
N LEU A 33 8.90 -4.63 10.27
CA LEU A 33 8.91 -4.38 8.83
C LEU A 33 7.71 -3.57 8.35
N LEU A 34 6.49 -4.06 8.61
CA LEU A 34 5.28 -3.48 8.03
C LEU A 34 4.96 -2.10 8.61
N SER A 35 5.20 -1.90 9.90
CA SER A 35 4.95 -0.63 10.56
C SER A 35 5.98 0.43 10.18
N ARG A 36 7.24 0.05 9.93
CA ARG A 36 8.26 0.98 9.42
C ARG A 36 8.06 1.31 7.95
N PHE A 37 7.63 0.34 7.15
CA PHE A 37 7.47 0.52 5.70
C PHE A 37 6.21 1.31 5.35
N TRP A 38 5.07 0.96 5.95
CA TRP A 38 3.80 1.65 5.72
C TRP A 38 3.49 2.65 6.83
N PRO A 39 3.10 3.90 6.50
CA PRO A 39 2.61 4.38 5.21
C PRO A 39 3.65 5.10 4.34
N LYS A 40 4.93 5.12 4.73
CA LYS A 40 5.99 5.88 4.05
C LYS A 40 6.17 5.46 2.60
N ALA A 41 6.12 4.16 2.32
CA ALA A 41 6.18 3.63 0.96
C ALA A 41 5.00 4.10 0.09
N ALA A 42 3.83 4.41 0.67
CA ALA A 42 2.68 4.93 -0.07
C ALA A 42 2.93 6.37 -0.57
N ALA A 43 3.69 7.18 0.19
CA ALA A 43 4.09 8.51 -0.26
C ALA A 43 5.04 8.45 -1.47
N VAL A 44 5.97 7.50 -1.47
CA VAL A 44 6.87 7.25 -2.62
C VAL A 44 6.06 6.78 -3.82
N ALA A 45 5.13 5.85 -3.62
CA ALA A 45 4.23 5.39 -4.68
C ALA A 45 3.38 6.54 -5.27
N GLU A 46 2.84 7.42 -4.43
CA GLU A 46 2.09 8.59 -4.90
C GLU A 46 2.97 9.51 -5.75
N ARG A 47 4.23 9.72 -5.38
CA ARG A 47 5.18 10.54 -6.15
C ARG A 47 5.52 9.94 -7.51
N LEU A 48 5.71 8.62 -7.59
CA LEU A 48 6.06 7.93 -8.82
C LEU A 48 4.86 7.77 -9.78
N TRP A 49 3.64 7.78 -9.25
CA TRP A 49 2.42 7.60 -10.04
C TRP A 49 1.75 8.93 -10.43
N SER A 50 1.79 9.92 -9.55
CA SER A 50 1.04 11.17 -9.73
C SER A 50 1.76 12.13 -10.66
N SER A 51 0.97 13.03 -11.27
CA SER A 51 1.49 14.19 -12.00
C SER A 51 2.53 14.95 -11.17
N ALA A 52 3.53 15.51 -11.87
CA ALA A 52 4.56 16.37 -11.28
C ALA A 52 3.96 17.56 -10.52
N ASN A 53 2.75 18.00 -10.85
CA ASN A 53 2.08 19.13 -10.21
C ASN A 53 1.45 18.78 -8.86
N VAL A 54 1.15 17.51 -8.59
CA VAL A 54 0.57 17.08 -7.30
C VAL A 54 1.69 17.02 -6.28
N ASN A 55 1.81 18.07 -5.47
CA ASN A 55 3.05 18.29 -4.73
C ASN A 55 2.95 18.88 -3.34
N ASN A 56 1.74 19.18 -2.91
CA ASN A 56 1.50 19.74 -1.61
C ASN A 56 1.54 18.62 -0.55
N SER A 57 2.56 18.66 0.31
CA SER A 57 2.72 17.70 1.41
C SER A 57 1.62 17.83 2.48
N GLU A 58 1.14 19.04 2.73
CA GLU A 58 0.06 19.32 3.70
C GLU A 58 -1.29 18.79 3.22
N GLU A 59 -1.51 18.73 1.90
CA GLU A 59 -2.70 18.08 1.34
C GLU A 59 -2.54 16.55 1.32
N ALA A 60 -1.34 16.07 0.98
CA ALA A 60 -1.04 14.65 0.88
C ALA A 60 -1.18 13.92 2.22
N GLN A 61 -0.80 14.53 3.34
CA GLN A 61 -0.89 13.90 4.67
C GLN A 61 -2.32 13.42 5.01
N PHE A 62 -3.35 14.19 4.64
CA PHE A 62 -4.74 13.82 4.91
C PHE A 62 -5.19 12.63 4.05
N ARG A 63 -4.81 12.61 2.76
CA ARG A 63 -5.12 11.49 1.86
C ARG A 63 -4.37 10.21 2.27
N LEU A 64 -3.12 10.36 2.68
CA LEU A 64 -2.30 9.25 3.16
C LEU A 64 -2.80 8.69 4.50
N ASP A 65 -3.34 9.53 5.39
CA ASP A 65 -3.93 9.07 6.65
C ASP A 65 -5.23 8.26 6.40
N VAL A 66 -6.07 8.69 5.46
CA VAL A 66 -7.21 7.88 4.98
C VAL A 66 -6.73 6.56 4.37
N HIS A 67 -5.64 6.59 3.59
CA HIS A 67 -5.05 5.37 3.02
C HIS A 67 -4.50 4.43 4.11
N ARG A 68 -3.86 4.96 5.15
CA ARG A 68 -3.42 4.20 6.32
C ARG A 68 -4.60 3.48 6.99
N CYS A 69 -5.75 4.14 7.18
CA CYS A 69 -6.93 3.45 7.70
C CYS A 69 -7.45 2.34 6.78
N ARG A 70 -7.24 2.43 5.46
CA ARG A 70 -7.53 1.32 4.53
C ARG A 70 -6.52 0.17 4.68
N LEU A 71 -5.25 0.47 4.98
CA LEU A 71 -4.22 -0.54 5.25
C LEU A 71 -4.50 -1.30 6.56
N LEU A 72 -4.84 -0.59 7.63
CA LEU A 72 -5.21 -1.21 8.91
C LEU A 72 -6.40 -2.15 8.78
N ARG A 73 -7.44 -1.74 8.02
CA ARG A 73 -8.59 -2.61 7.72
C ARG A 73 -8.24 -3.88 6.94
N ARG A 74 -7.10 -3.90 6.25
CA ARG A 74 -6.57 -5.07 5.53
C ARG A 74 -5.59 -5.89 6.38
N GLY A 75 -5.42 -5.56 7.66
CA GLY A 75 -4.49 -6.24 8.56
C GLY A 75 -3.03 -5.81 8.41
N ILE A 76 -2.75 -4.70 7.72
CA ILE A 76 -1.39 -4.16 7.58
C ILE A 76 -1.17 -3.12 8.69
N PRO A 77 -0.24 -3.34 9.64
CA PRO A 77 -0.06 -2.48 10.81
C PRO A 77 0.74 -1.20 10.47
N ALA A 78 0.14 -0.29 9.71
CA ALA A 78 0.77 0.95 9.26
C ALA A 78 0.89 2.00 10.39
N GLN A 79 2.05 2.68 10.46
CA GLN A 79 2.30 3.77 11.42
C GLN A 79 1.35 4.97 11.22
N PRO A 80 1.01 5.70 12.31
CA PRO A 80 0.24 6.94 12.22
C PRO A 80 1.01 8.05 11.51
N ILE A 81 0.28 8.92 10.80
CA ILE A 81 0.83 10.13 10.16
C ILE A 81 0.40 11.37 10.95
N LEU A 82 -0.89 11.44 11.27
CA LEU A 82 -1.51 12.54 12.01
C LEU A 82 -1.91 12.08 13.42
N ASN A 83 -2.22 13.06 14.27
CA ASN A 83 -2.89 12.84 15.53
C ASN A 83 -4.36 12.44 15.28
N GLY A 84 -4.65 11.15 15.35
CA GLY A 84 -6.00 10.63 15.13
C GLY A 84 -6.07 9.11 15.26
N TYR A 85 -7.27 8.55 15.13
CA TYR A 85 -7.51 7.12 15.13
C TYR A 85 -8.35 6.69 13.92
N CYS A 86 -8.21 5.42 13.53
CA CYS A 86 -9.04 4.84 12.48
C CYS A 86 -10.25 4.17 13.13
N GLY A 87 -11.42 4.80 13.01
CA GLY A 87 -12.69 4.23 13.49
C GLY A 87 -13.25 3.15 12.55
N ASN A 88 -14.20 2.37 13.08
CA ASN A 88 -14.96 1.37 12.35
C ASN A 88 -16.07 2.03 11.52
N TYR A 89 -15.77 3.02 10.69
CA TYR A 89 -16.78 3.53 9.76
C TYR A 89 -16.83 2.58 8.54
N GLU A 90 -17.81 1.69 8.58
CA GLU A 90 -18.39 1.09 7.37
C GLU A 90 -18.65 2.19 6.33
N LEU A 91 -18.41 1.85 5.06
CA LEU A 91 -18.49 2.70 3.87
C LEU A 91 -19.41 3.95 4.00
N GLY A 92 -18.79 5.11 4.26
CA GLY A 92 -19.48 6.40 4.37
C GLY A 92 -18.71 7.57 3.78
N MET A 93 -17.68 7.32 2.96
CA MET A 93 -17.29 8.33 1.98
C MET A 93 -18.07 8.04 0.70
N LEU A 94 -19.20 8.71 0.56
CA LEU A 94 -19.31 9.75 -0.45
C LEU A 94 -20.54 10.66 -0.20
N LYS A 95 -20.25 11.97 -0.19
CA LYS A 95 -20.97 13.03 -0.93
C LYS A 95 -21.96 13.93 -0.16
N SER A 96 -21.55 14.67 0.89
CA SER A 96 -22.26 15.94 1.25
C SER A 96 -21.67 16.91 2.32
N MET A 97 -20.47 16.79 2.91
CA MET A 97 -20.00 17.77 3.93
C MET A 97 -18.53 18.23 3.73
N ILE A 98 -18.08 19.09 2.80
CA ILE A 98 -18.69 20.23 2.10
C ILE A 98 -19.62 21.03 3.00
N ASN A 99 -19.08 21.66 4.07
CA ASN A 99 -19.35 23.07 4.45
C ASN A 99 -19.06 23.35 5.96
N HIS A 100 -17.78 23.59 6.28
CA HIS A 100 -17.24 24.67 7.16
C HIS A 100 -17.66 24.76 8.65
N PRO A 101 -17.04 25.67 9.43
CA PRO A 101 -15.71 25.65 10.02
C PRO A 101 -15.77 25.35 11.53
N SER A 102 -14.61 25.20 12.16
CA SER A 102 -14.46 25.05 13.61
C SER A 102 -14.84 23.65 14.08
N PHE A 103 -13.86 22.75 13.92
CA PHE A 103 -13.32 22.02 15.06
C PHE A 103 -14.36 21.69 16.15
N ASN A 104 -14.97 20.50 16.13
CA ASN A 104 -15.20 19.82 17.40
C ASN A 104 -15.23 18.30 17.28
N TYR A 105 -14.42 17.68 18.13
CA TYR A 105 -14.24 16.24 18.29
C TYR A 105 -15.21 15.78 19.38
N ASP A 106 -16.52 15.88 19.14
CA ASP A 106 -17.50 15.46 20.13
C ASP A 106 -17.88 13.99 19.91
N HIS A 107 -17.25 13.11 20.69
CA HIS A 107 -17.71 11.75 20.92
C HIS A 107 -19.03 11.75 21.72
N PRO A 108 -20.07 11.02 21.29
CA PRO A 108 -21.14 10.62 22.19
C PRO A 108 -21.01 9.13 22.53
N THR A 109 -20.76 8.88 23.80
CA THR A 109 -20.98 7.62 24.50
C THR A 109 -22.45 7.23 24.44
N TRP A 110 -22.84 6.16 23.74
CA TRP A 110 -24.14 5.51 24.01
C TRP A 110 -24.06 3.98 23.84
N THR A 111 -24.22 3.36 24.99
CA THR A 111 -24.58 1.96 25.24
C THR A 111 -25.77 1.48 24.41
N GLU A 112 -25.68 0.20 24.05
CA GLU A 112 -26.76 -0.76 23.74
C GLU A 112 -27.76 -0.38 22.64
N THR A 113 -27.76 -1.12 21.52
CA THR A 113 -28.99 -1.80 21.06
C THR A 113 -28.72 -2.80 19.92
N ARG A 114 -28.86 -4.08 20.28
CA ARG A 114 -29.56 -5.13 19.52
C ARG A 114 -29.04 -5.50 18.12
N ILE A 115 -28.28 -6.58 18.09
CA ILE A 115 -27.96 -7.39 16.90
C ILE A 115 -29.25 -7.79 16.15
N PRO A 116 -29.42 -7.43 14.87
CA PRO A 116 -30.37 -8.09 13.99
C PRO A 116 -29.66 -9.25 13.30
N SER A 117 -29.96 -10.47 13.75
CA SER A 117 -29.70 -11.70 13.01
C SER A 117 -30.47 -11.67 11.70
N SER A 118 -29.82 -11.32 10.58
CA SER A 118 -30.35 -11.66 9.27
C SER A 118 -29.25 -12.27 8.42
N GLY A 119 -29.32 -13.60 8.32
CA GLY A 119 -28.45 -14.40 7.50
C GLY A 119 -28.52 -13.96 6.04
N LYS A 120 -27.37 -13.59 5.49
CA LYS A 120 -27.09 -13.72 4.07
C LYS A 120 -25.78 -14.49 3.95
N SER A 121 -25.91 -15.67 3.38
CA SER A 121 -24.86 -16.66 3.21
C SER A 121 -23.65 -16.04 2.52
N PHE A 122 -22.48 -16.13 3.16
CA PHE A 122 -21.21 -15.86 2.53
C PHE A 122 -20.99 -16.96 1.49
N ALA A 123 -20.98 -16.61 0.20
CA ALA A 123 -20.58 -17.55 -0.83
C ALA A 123 -19.12 -17.97 -0.54
N SER A 124 -18.94 -19.18 -0.04
CA SER A 124 -17.64 -19.80 0.18
C SER A 124 -16.96 -20.00 -1.18
N VAL A 125 -15.94 -19.19 -1.47
CA VAL A 125 -14.98 -19.55 -2.52
C VAL A 125 -14.23 -20.79 -2.02
N SER A 126 -14.46 -21.92 -2.68
CA SER A 126 -13.83 -23.21 -2.39
C SER A 126 -12.30 -23.09 -2.30
N SER A 127 -11.71 -23.60 -1.21
CA SER A 127 -10.26 -23.61 -0.98
C SER A 127 -9.45 -24.44 -2.00
N SER A 128 -10.13 -25.12 -2.92
CA SER A 128 -9.52 -25.90 -4.01
C SER A 128 -9.02 -25.00 -5.15
N SER A 129 -9.67 -23.86 -5.41
CA SER A 129 -9.27 -22.96 -6.50
C SER A 129 -7.99 -22.17 -6.19
N LEU A 130 -7.75 -21.80 -4.92
CA LEU A 130 -6.56 -21.06 -4.51
C LEU A 130 -5.28 -21.91 -4.48
N ARG A 131 -5.40 -23.22 -4.26
CA ARG A 131 -4.24 -24.14 -4.30
C ARG A 131 -3.73 -24.33 -5.73
N MET A 132 -4.61 -24.37 -6.73
CA MET A 132 -4.22 -24.64 -8.11
C MET A 132 -3.44 -23.50 -8.79
N PHE A 133 -3.66 -22.24 -8.36
CA PHE A 133 -2.88 -21.09 -8.84
C PHE A 133 -1.47 -21.03 -8.24
N SER A 134 -1.31 -21.44 -6.97
CA SER A 134 -0.01 -21.44 -6.30
C SER A 134 0.95 -22.48 -6.90
N TYR A 135 0.49 -23.70 -7.19
CA TYR A 135 1.34 -24.75 -7.78
C TYR A 135 1.76 -24.46 -9.23
N LYS A 136 0.87 -23.87 -10.05
CA LYS A 136 1.22 -23.50 -11.43
C LYS A 136 2.23 -22.36 -11.48
N LEU A 137 2.13 -21.38 -10.58
CA LEU A 137 3.11 -20.29 -10.50
C LEU A 137 4.47 -20.79 -9.98
N TYR A 138 4.48 -21.71 -9.01
CA TYR A 138 5.71 -22.33 -8.51
C TYR A 138 6.43 -23.14 -9.59
N HIS A 139 5.70 -23.92 -10.39
CA HIS A 139 6.28 -24.66 -11.50
C HIS A 139 6.87 -23.75 -12.58
N ILE A 140 6.21 -22.63 -12.90
CA ILE A 140 6.71 -21.65 -13.88
C ILE A 140 7.99 -20.99 -13.37
N VAL A 141 8.02 -20.57 -12.10
CA VAL A 141 9.22 -19.96 -11.49
C VAL A 141 10.38 -20.96 -11.42
N TYR A 142 10.12 -22.22 -11.10
CA TYR A 142 11.14 -23.27 -11.06
C TYR A 142 11.65 -23.64 -12.46
N LEU A 143 10.79 -23.66 -13.48
CA LEU A 143 11.20 -23.84 -14.89
C LEU A 143 12.07 -22.68 -15.37
N ILE A 144 11.71 -21.44 -15.03
CA ILE A 144 12.51 -20.26 -15.40
C ILE A 144 13.87 -20.30 -14.71
N LEU A 145 13.92 -20.60 -13.40
CA LEU A 145 15.18 -20.71 -12.65
C LEU A 145 16.08 -21.85 -13.13
N SER A 146 15.50 -23.01 -13.45
CA SER A 146 16.26 -24.16 -13.97
C SER A 146 16.79 -23.92 -15.38
N LEU A 147 16.01 -23.29 -16.28
CA LEU A 147 16.50 -22.88 -17.59
C LEU A 147 17.62 -21.83 -17.48
N PHE A 148 17.53 -20.92 -16.51
CA PHE A 148 18.60 -19.95 -16.24
C PHE A 148 19.88 -20.65 -15.75
N PHE A 149 19.74 -21.66 -14.88
CA PHE A 149 20.87 -22.45 -14.38
C PHE A 149 21.53 -23.29 -15.48
N VAL A 150 20.74 -23.92 -16.35
CA VAL A 150 21.26 -24.68 -17.51
C VAL A 150 21.95 -23.75 -18.50
N TYR A 151 21.38 -22.57 -18.78
CA TYR A 151 21.99 -21.57 -19.64
C TYR A 151 23.32 -21.04 -19.08
N MET A 152 23.37 -20.79 -17.76
CA MET A 152 24.61 -20.39 -17.10
C MET A 152 25.67 -21.49 -17.09
N CYS A 153 25.26 -22.75 -16.91
CA CYS A 153 26.19 -23.89 -16.93
C CYS A 153 26.77 -24.11 -18.34
N HIS A 154 25.97 -23.95 -19.40
CA HIS A 154 26.45 -24.04 -20.78
C HIS A 154 27.42 -22.90 -21.15
N LYS A 155 27.28 -21.71 -20.54
CA LYS A 155 28.20 -20.58 -20.73
C LYS A 155 29.47 -20.64 -19.87
N CYS A 156 29.57 -21.58 -18.92
CA CYS A 156 30.77 -21.80 -18.10
C CYS A 156 31.61 -23.00 -18.57
N LEU A 157 31.08 -23.84 -19.48
CA LEU A 157 31.79 -25.02 -20.02
C LEU A 157 32.41 -24.78 -21.43
N ASN A 158 32.31 -23.57 -21.96
CA ASN A 158 32.99 -23.06 -23.17
C ASN A 158 33.66 -21.74 -22.82
#